data_AF-A0A022MNC0-F1
#
_entry.id   AF-A0A022MNC0-F1
#
_cell.length_a   1.000
_cell.length_b   1.000
_cell.length_c   1.000
_cell.angle_alpha   90.00
_cell.angle_beta   90.00
_cell.angle_gamma   90.00
#
_symmetry.space_group_name_H-M   'P 1'
#
loop_
_entity.id
_entity.type
_entity.pdbx_description
1 polymer ?
#
loop_
_entity_poly.entity_id
_entity_poly.type
_entity_poly.pdbx_seq_one_letter_code
_entity_poly.pdbx_strand_id
1 'polypeptide(L)'
;MPTRAQRPRLPETSEGQRQARKAWNGGLVGQPRPPAVTAAVTPCPVDGCGSLATDPRPARAMVRVEVPGTGEPARWYCPGRCAAIGRALADIRSITTTQGDS
;
A
#
# COMPACT_ATOMS: atom_id res chain seq x y z
N MET A 1 -5.25 -31.67 -7.64
CA MET A 1 -4.56 -30.44 -7.19
C MET A 1 -4.27 -30.59 -5.71
N PRO A 2 -3.01 -30.53 -5.25
CA PRO A 2 -2.73 -30.67 -3.82
C PRO A 2 -3.29 -29.43 -3.10
N THR A 3 -4.23 -29.66 -2.18
CA THR A 3 -4.75 -28.66 -1.26
C THR A 3 -3.57 -28.05 -0.52
N ARG A 4 -3.36 -26.74 -0.65
CA ARG A 4 -2.31 -26.02 0.08
C ARG A 4 -2.56 -26.26 1.56
N ALA A 5 -1.73 -27.09 2.20
CA ALA A 5 -1.87 -27.40 3.62
C ALA A 5 -1.97 -26.07 4.39
N GLN A 6 -3.09 -25.86 5.06
CA GLN A 6 -3.29 -24.64 5.84
C GLN A 6 -2.23 -24.64 6.93
N ARG A 7 -1.45 -23.55 6.99
CA ARG A 7 -0.42 -23.38 8.00
C ARG A 7 -1.10 -23.50 9.38
N PRO A 8 -0.65 -24.40 10.28
CA PRO A 8 -1.23 -24.51 11.60
C PRO A 8 -1.23 -23.13 12.27
N ARG A 9 -2.41 -22.65 12.67
CA ARG A 9 -2.51 -21.44 13.51
C ARG A 9 -2.08 -21.83 14.91
N LEU A 10 -0.79 -21.71 15.18
CA LEU A 10 -0.27 -21.87 16.53
C LEU A 10 -0.65 -20.65 17.38
N PRO A 11 -1.11 -20.84 18.62
CA PRO A 11 -1.35 -19.73 19.52
C PRO A 11 -0.04 -18.95 19.74
N GLU A 12 -0.12 -17.65 20.01
CA GLU A 12 1.05 -16.79 20.28
C GLU A 12 1.88 -17.27 21.48
N THR A 13 1.25 -18.08 22.35
CA THR A 13 1.85 -18.75 23.50
C THR A 13 2.50 -20.09 23.17
N SER A 14 2.48 -20.54 21.92
CA SER A 14 3.17 -21.77 21.51
C SER A 14 4.68 -21.57 21.51
N GLU A 15 5.42 -22.66 21.76
CA GLU A 15 6.87 -22.63 21.71
C GLU A 15 7.41 -22.26 20.32
N GLY A 16 6.79 -22.79 19.25
CA GLY A 16 7.16 -22.48 17.87
C GLY A 16 7.03 -20.99 17.55
N GLN A 17 5.96 -20.32 18.00
CA GLN A 17 5.82 -18.87 17.82
C GLN A 17 6.83 -18.08 18.66
N ARG A 18 7.14 -18.52 19.88
CA ARG A 18 8.19 -17.90 20.70
C ARG A 18 9.57 -18.02 20.07
N GLN A 19 9.91 -19.18 19.53
CA GLN A 19 11.17 -19.42 18.84
C GLN A 19 11.25 -18.58 17.55
N ALA A 20 10.18 -18.54 16.76
CA ALA A 20 10.11 -17.71 15.56
C ALA A 20 10.25 -16.21 15.88
N ARG A 21 9.56 -15.73 16.92
CA ARG A 21 9.70 -14.35 17.42
C ARG A 21 11.14 -14.06 17.85
N LYS A 22 11.74 -14.95 18.65
CA LYS A 22 13.14 -14.82 19.09
C LYS A 22 14.12 -14.81 17.92
N ALA A 23 13.90 -15.64 16.91
CA ALA A 23 14.72 -15.64 15.70
C ALA A 23 14.58 -14.35 14.88
N TRP A 24 13.38 -13.78 14.84
CA TRP A 24 13.09 -12.55 14.08
C TRP A 24 13.64 -11.29 14.74
N ASN A 25 13.42 -11.11 16.06
CA ASN A 25 13.73 -9.86 16.75
C ASN A 25 14.64 -10.03 17.98
N GLY A 26 15.31 -11.16 18.14
CA GLY A 26 16.18 -11.44 19.28
C GLY A 26 15.46 -11.67 20.61
N GLY A 27 14.12 -11.75 20.62
CA GLY A 27 13.31 -11.83 21.84
C GLY A 27 12.98 -10.46 22.42
N LEU A 28 13.26 -9.38 21.69
CA LEU A 28 12.87 -8.03 22.09
C LEU A 28 11.33 -7.93 22.19
N VAL A 29 10.87 -7.32 23.27
CA VAL A 29 9.47 -6.99 23.53
C VAL A 29 9.40 -5.54 23.99
N GLY A 30 8.33 -4.83 23.65
CA GLY A 30 8.19 -3.41 24.01
C GLY A 30 7.35 -2.63 23.02
N GLN A 31 7.22 -1.33 23.28
CA GLN A 31 6.49 -0.44 22.39
C GLN A 31 7.23 -0.32 21.05
N PRO A 32 6.51 -0.37 19.91
CA PRO A 32 7.13 -0.17 18.62
C PRO A 32 7.70 1.25 18.53
N ARG A 33 8.70 1.41 17.67
CA ARG A 33 9.14 2.76 17.29
C ARG A 33 7.94 3.50 16.68
N PRO A 34 7.72 4.77 17.04
CA PRO A 34 6.75 5.59 16.34
C PRO A 34 7.01 5.55 14.83
N PRO A 35 5.96 5.50 14.00
CA PRO A 35 6.12 5.48 12.55
C PRO A 35 6.90 6.73 12.12
N ALA A 36 7.91 6.54 11.27
CA ALA A 36 8.60 7.66 10.67
C ALA A 36 7.62 8.36 9.71
N VAL A 37 7.39 9.67 9.92
CA VAL A 37 6.59 10.50 9.00
C VAL A 37 7.47 10.90 7.82
N THR A 38 8.01 9.89 7.12
CA THR A 38 8.81 10.11 5.90
C THR A 38 7.88 9.95 4.72
N ALA A 39 7.85 10.96 3.83
CA ALA A 39 7.13 10.81 2.58
C ALA A 39 7.70 9.61 1.82
N ALA A 40 6.87 8.61 1.53
CA ALA A 40 7.28 7.44 0.77
C ALA A 40 7.79 7.80 -0.63
N VAL A 41 7.35 8.94 -1.16
CA VAL A 41 7.69 9.45 -2.48
C VAL A 41 7.81 10.97 -2.42
N THR A 42 8.90 11.52 -2.97
CA THR A 42 9.03 12.96 -3.20
C THR A 42 7.93 13.42 -4.17
N PRO A 43 7.15 14.47 -3.83
CA PRO A 43 6.13 15.00 -4.73
C PRO A 43 6.70 15.37 -6.10
N CYS A 44 5.96 15.08 -7.17
CA CYS A 44 6.33 15.54 -8.49
C CYS A 44 6.12 17.06 -8.56
N PRO A 45 7.11 17.85 -9.02
CA PRO A 45 6.97 19.31 -9.09
C PRO A 45 6.09 19.78 -10.25
N VAL A 46 5.67 18.87 -11.15
CA VAL A 46 4.85 19.21 -12.31
C VAL A 46 3.41 19.49 -11.86
N ASP A 47 2.93 20.67 -12.22
CA ASP A 47 1.57 21.11 -11.90
C ASP A 47 0.51 20.13 -12.42
N GLY A 48 -0.48 19.84 -11.60
CA GLY A 48 -1.53 18.86 -11.88
C GLY A 48 -1.14 17.38 -11.71
N CYS A 49 0.11 17.05 -11.35
CA CYS A 49 0.49 15.65 -11.12
C CYS A 49 -0.07 15.16 -9.77
N GLY A 50 -0.87 14.09 -9.80
CA GLY A 50 -1.57 13.52 -8.65
C GLY A 50 -2.94 14.16 -8.36
N SER A 51 -3.41 15.10 -9.18
CA SER A 51 -4.72 15.72 -9.01
C SER A 51 -5.86 14.77 -9.41
N LEU A 52 -7.05 14.98 -8.84
CA LEU A 52 -8.25 14.24 -9.21
C LEU A 52 -8.60 14.49 -10.67
N ALA A 53 -9.01 13.44 -11.38
CA ALA A 53 -9.46 13.52 -12.75
C ALA A 53 -10.98 13.81 -12.83
N THR A 54 -11.45 14.80 -12.08
CA THR A 54 -12.84 15.29 -12.09
C THR A 54 -13.15 16.16 -13.31
N ASP A 55 -12.13 16.88 -13.81
CA ASP A 55 -12.23 17.89 -14.86
C ASP A 55 -11.23 17.63 -16.02
N PRO A 56 -11.32 18.36 -17.15
CA PRO A 56 -10.49 18.11 -18.34
C PRO A 56 -9.00 18.12 -18.02
N ARG A 57 -8.25 17.28 -18.75
CA ARG A 57 -6.81 17.02 -18.61
C ARG A 57 -6.00 18.30 -18.28
N PRO A 58 -5.35 18.40 -17.10
CA PRO A 58 -4.77 19.64 -16.58
C PRO A 58 -3.52 20.13 -17.33
N ALA A 59 -2.81 19.26 -18.05
CA ALA A 59 -1.65 19.64 -18.88
C ALA A 59 -1.43 18.68 -20.07
N ARG A 60 -0.74 19.16 -21.12
CA ARG A 60 -0.42 18.36 -22.31
C ARG A 60 0.51 17.20 -21.92
N ALA A 61 0.12 15.97 -22.30
CA ALA A 61 0.82 14.70 -22.05
C ALA A 61 0.60 13.99 -20.69
N MET A 62 -0.26 14.48 -19.80
CA MET A 62 -0.61 13.72 -18.57
C MET A 62 -1.48 12.49 -18.85
N VAL A 63 -1.30 11.41 -18.10
CA VAL A 63 -2.08 10.17 -18.23
C VAL A 63 -3.07 10.05 -17.09
N ARG A 64 -4.30 9.62 -17.42
CA ARG A 64 -5.30 9.26 -16.42
C ARG A 64 -4.95 7.89 -15.88
N VAL A 65 -4.82 7.78 -14.56
CA VAL A 65 -4.65 6.52 -13.85
C VAL A 65 -5.94 6.22 -13.12
N GLU A 66 -6.48 5.04 -13.39
CA GLU A 66 -7.68 4.48 -12.79
C GLU A 66 -7.41 2.98 -12.62
N VAL A 67 -7.72 2.43 -11.45
CA VAL A 67 -7.56 1.01 -11.16
C VAL A 67 -8.95 0.41 -10.90
N PRO A 68 -9.48 -0.41 -11.83
CA PRO A 68 -10.80 -1.01 -11.67
C PRO A 68 -10.93 -1.80 -10.36
N GLY A 69 -12.07 -1.69 -9.69
CA GLY A 69 -12.38 -2.47 -8.49
C GLY A 69 -11.80 -1.94 -7.17
N THR A 70 -11.05 -0.83 -7.19
CA THR A 70 -10.39 -0.27 -5.99
C THR A 70 -11.20 0.77 -5.23
N GLY A 71 -12.28 1.29 -5.81
CA GLY A 71 -13.04 2.45 -5.27
C GLY A 71 -12.26 3.76 -5.26
N GLU A 72 -10.97 3.75 -5.65
CA GLU A 72 -10.14 4.94 -5.70
C GLU A 72 -10.50 5.82 -6.91
N PRO A 73 -10.68 7.14 -6.71
CA PRO A 73 -10.99 8.03 -7.81
C PRO A 73 -9.79 8.17 -8.76
N ALA A 74 -10.09 8.28 -10.05
CA ALA A 74 -9.10 8.47 -11.08
C ALA A 74 -8.30 9.77 -10.86
N ARG A 75 -7.00 9.75 -11.21
CA ARG A 75 -6.08 10.88 -11.04
C ARG A 75 -5.19 11.09 -12.25
N TRP A 76 -4.76 12.32 -12.48
CA TRP A 76 -3.83 12.69 -13.54
C TRP A 76 -2.38 12.53 -13.07
N TYR A 77 -1.49 12.01 -13.92
CA TYR A 77 -0.07 11.89 -13.61
C TYR A 77 0.81 12.21 -14.81
N CYS A 78 2.05 12.60 -14.53
CA CYS A 78 3.10 12.57 -15.56
C CYS A 78 3.28 11.14 -16.11
N PRO A 79 3.63 10.99 -17.40
CA PRO A 79 3.97 9.68 -17.96
C PRO A 79 5.18 9.07 -17.24
N GLY A 80 5.30 7.74 -17.30
CA GLY A 80 6.40 6.99 -16.68
C GLY A 80 6.23 6.83 -15.17
N ARG A 81 7.23 7.27 -14.40
CA ARG A 81 7.37 6.97 -12.96
C ARG A 81 6.15 7.39 -12.13
N CYS A 82 5.60 8.58 -12.38
CA CYS A 82 4.48 9.09 -11.59
C CYS A 82 3.21 8.26 -11.79
N ALA A 83 2.93 7.84 -13.02
CA ALA A 83 1.80 6.97 -13.32
C ALA A 83 1.93 5.58 -12.68
N ALA A 84 3.14 5.00 -12.67
CA ALA A 84 3.42 3.72 -12.01
C ALA A 84 3.20 3.79 -10.49
N ILE A 85 3.70 4.86 -9.85
CA ILE A 85 3.47 5.11 -8.43
C ILE A 85 1.99 5.33 -8.14
N GLY A 86 1.29 6.08 -8.99
CA GLY A 86 -0.16 6.31 -8.85
C GLY A 86 -0.97 5.01 -8.86
N ARG A 87 -0.64 4.07 -9.75
CA ARG A 87 -1.27 2.74 -9.78
C ARG A 87 -1.01 1.96 -8.50
N ALA A 88 0.25 1.88 -8.08
CA ALA A 88 0.61 1.17 -6.85
C ALA A 88 -0.08 1.75 -5.60
N LEU A 89 -0.20 3.09 -5.52
CA LEU A 89 -0.92 3.73 -4.42
C LEU A 89 -2.42 3.43 -4.44
N ALA A 90 -3.05 3.39 -5.62
CA ALA A 90 -4.44 3.00 -5.75
C ALA A 90 -4.68 1.55 -5.31
N ASP A 91 -3.79 0.63 -5.71
CA ASP A 91 -3.81 -0.77 -5.26
C ASP A 91 -3.70 -0.86 -3.73
N ILE A 92 -2.72 -0.19 -3.13
CA ILE A 92 -2.51 -0.22 -1.67
C ILE A 92 -3.71 0.34 -0.91
N ARG A 93 -4.28 1.46 -1.37
CA ARG A 93 -5.41 2.10 -0.67
C ARG A 93 -6.66 1.24 -0.68
N SER A 94 -6.90 0.48 -1.75
CA SER A 94 -8.04 -0.45 -1.83
C SER A 94 -8.00 -1.58 -0.80
N ILE A 95 -6.80 -2.01 -0.41
CA ILE A 95 -6.62 -3.00 0.66
C ILE A 95 -7.09 -2.39 1.99
N THR A 96 -6.66 -1.16 2.28
CA THR A 96 -7.02 -0.48 3.53
C THR A 96 -8.52 -0.24 3.66
N THR A 97 -9.21 0.09 2.58
CA THR A 97 -10.67 0.32 2.61
C THR A 97 -11.45 -0.95 2.96
N THR A 98 -10.93 -2.13 2.63
CA THR A 98 -11.60 -3.42 2.89
C THR A 98 -11.45 -3.86 4.36
N GLN A 99 -10.53 -3.28 5.14
CA GLN A 99 -10.28 -3.66 6.53
C GLN A 99 -11.09 -2.85 7.57
N GLY A 100 -11.98 -1.95 7.14
CA GLY A 100 -12.77 -1.06 8.01
C GLY A 100 -14.18 -1.53 8.36
N ASP A 101 -14.68 -2.59 7.72
CA ASP A 101 -16.02 -3.14 7.99
C ASP A 101 -15.90 -4.46 8.75
N SER A 102 -15.86 -4.42 10.08
CA SER A 102 -16.08 -5.56 10.98
C SER A 102 -16.61 -5.08 12.33
#